data_AF-A0A1X7STC2-F1
#
_entry.id   AF-A0A1X7STC2-F1
#
_cell.length_a   1.000
_cell.length_b   1.000
_cell.length_c   1.000
_cell.angle_alpha   90.00
_cell.angle_beta   90.00
_cell.angle_gamma   90.00
#
_symmetry.space_group_name_H-M   'P 1'
#
loop_
_entity.id
_entity.type
_entity.pdbx_description
1 polymer ?
#
loop_
_entity_poly.entity_id
_entity_poly.type
_entity_poly.pdbx_seq_one_letter_code
_entity_poly.pdbx_strand_id
1 'polypeptide(L)'
;MASRQVARGQSKKTTSGTGSATSQAITNGHLICPTCSEEIVDPVGKKKGHQSIECNGPCHMWLHRQCAGLSRAAFDAAGASNDPFFCPQCVISNQNQEITTLKLKLDEVLNELSALKNEVANLKTEVSQHLVQDDNNPDSIPTDSTMPRTSARPVGNSSRVNMQNRSLPRDRSCNLVIYGIPECPHGTNRMARGLRDQDSVLEILSRLCPSFSTHSIRELFRLGKYSRDRSRPILVKLQRSLDVSVILSNKRRLEDSPGISVRPDLSPSDKITHSILLRERRSLISSGKDSRNISIRQNCIYLGRSLHGKVIDGSFVPESNMDSTVSSPDSSDPPADLTPPTTPSPEAPPTLVTTPSPSLSSAPASNTIATPPSPGSFQ
;
A
#
# COMPACT_ATOMS: atom_id res chain seq x y z
N MET A 1 35.67 -34.75 14.82
CA MET A 1 35.21 -33.95 13.66
C MET A 1 35.31 -34.84 12.42
N ALA A 2 34.22 -35.52 12.08
CA ALA A 2 34.17 -36.50 11.00
C ALA A 2 33.37 -35.93 9.82
N SER A 3 34.06 -35.66 8.71
CA SER A 3 33.45 -35.25 7.45
C SER A 3 32.77 -36.47 6.82
N ARG A 4 31.43 -36.46 6.74
CA ARG A 4 30.69 -37.46 5.99
C ARG A 4 30.89 -37.21 4.49
N GLN A 5 31.50 -38.18 3.82
CA GLN A 5 31.48 -38.33 2.37
C GLN A 5 30.05 -38.59 1.92
N VAL A 6 29.55 -37.81 0.96
CA VAL A 6 28.26 -38.08 0.29
C VAL A 6 28.50 -39.18 -0.74
N ALA A 7 27.67 -40.21 -0.66
CA ALA A 7 27.80 -41.47 -1.36
C ALA A 7 27.44 -41.38 -2.85
N ARG A 8 28.11 -42.23 -3.63
CA ARG A 8 27.86 -42.51 -5.06
C ARG A 8 26.44 -43.01 -5.28
N GLY A 9 25.64 -42.28 -6.04
CA GLY A 9 24.43 -42.79 -6.69
C GLY A 9 24.80 -43.55 -7.97
N GLN A 10 24.53 -44.85 -8.01
CA GLN A 10 24.57 -45.63 -9.25
C GLN A 10 23.28 -45.38 -10.04
N SER A 11 23.37 -44.69 -11.17
CA SER A 11 22.24 -44.54 -12.10
C SER A 11 22.09 -45.82 -12.94
N LYS A 12 21.06 -46.60 -12.64
CA LYS A 12 20.53 -47.67 -13.51
C LYS A 12 19.98 -47.04 -14.79
N LYS A 13 20.46 -47.54 -15.93
CA LYS A 13 20.03 -47.19 -17.28
C LYS A 13 18.67 -47.83 -17.57
N THR A 14 17.60 -47.02 -17.61
CA THR A 14 16.33 -47.37 -18.24
C THR A 14 16.05 -46.38 -19.34
N THR A 15 16.05 -46.89 -20.57
CA THR A 15 15.76 -46.22 -21.84
C THR A 15 14.28 -45.90 -21.98
N SER A 16 13.93 -44.63 -22.24
CA SER A 16 12.91 -44.19 -23.21
C SER A 16 12.50 -42.73 -22.95
N GLY A 17 12.46 -41.89 -23.99
CA GLY A 17 11.68 -40.65 -23.99
C GLY A 17 12.42 -39.41 -24.46
N THR A 18 12.14 -39.00 -25.69
CA THR A 18 12.54 -37.78 -26.40
C THR A 18 12.48 -36.49 -25.59
N GLY A 19 13.65 -35.88 -25.37
CA GLY A 19 13.84 -34.51 -24.95
C GLY A 19 15.32 -34.17 -25.16
N SER A 20 15.63 -33.08 -25.85
CA SER A 20 17.00 -32.71 -26.21
C SER A 20 17.79 -32.33 -24.95
N ALA A 21 18.37 -33.35 -24.28
CA ALA A 21 19.25 -33.18 -23.15
C ALA A 21 20.61 -32.72 -23.70
N THR A 22 20.93 -31.44 -23.49
CA THR A 22 22.27 -30.90 -23.78
C THR A 22 23.27 -31.66 -22.90
N SER A 23 23.86 -32.71 -23.46
CA SER A 23 24.78 -33.56 -22.74
C SER A 23 26.05 -32.76 -22.42
N GLN A 24 26.46 -32.75 -21.14
CA GLN A 24 27.68 -32.06 -20.73
C GLN A 24 28.88 -32.61 -21.52
N ALA A 25 29.72 -31.71 -22.04
CA ALA A 25 30.91 -32.12 -22.77
C ALA A 25 31.89 -32.86 -21.83
N ILE A 26 32.33 -34.03 -22.27
CA ILE A 26 33.35 -34.84 -21.60
C ILE A 26 34.54 -34.94 -22.56
N THR A 27 35.70 -34.40 -22.17
CA THR A 27 36.94 -34.50 -22.95
C THR A 27 37.94 -35.34 -22.19
N ASN A 28 38.46 -36.41 -22.81
CA ASN A 28 39.41 -37.34 -22.18
C ASN A 28 38.94 -37.92 -20.82
N GLY A 29 37.63 -38.05 -20.62
CA GLY A 29 37.04 -38.53 -19.34
C GLY A 29 36.86 -37.45 -18.28
N HIS A 30 37.18 -36.19 -18.58
CA HIS A 30 37.03 -35.06 -17.68
C HIS A 30 35.77 -34.24 -17.99
N LEU A 31 35.06 -33.81 -16.93
CA LEU A 31 33.86 -32.99 -17.05
C LEU A 31 34.24 -31.55 -17.38
N ILE A 32 33.65 -30.97 -18.43
CA ILE A 32 33.91 -29.58 -18.82
C ILE A 32 32.77 -28.68 -18.33
N CYS A 33 33.15 -27.57 -17.67
CA CYS A 33 32.19 -26.57 -17.22
C CYS A 33 31.64 -25.79 -18.44
N PRO A 34 30.31 -25.74 -18.65
CA PRO A 34 29.74 -25.10 -19.83
C PRO A 34 29.87 -23.58 -19.84
N THR A 35 30.16 -22.96 -18.70
CA THR A 35 30.23 -21.49 -18.58
C THR A 35 31.60 -20.94 -18.97
N CYS A 36 32.68 -21.62 -18.58
CA CYS A 36 34.04 -21.17 -18.85
C CYS A 36 34.81 -22.08 -19.81
N SER A 37 34.24 -23.23 -20.19
CA SER A 37 34.90 -24.27 -21.00
C SER A 37 36.15 -24.90 -20.36
N GLU A 38 36.37 -24.65 -19.07
CA GLU A 38 37.48 -25.22 -18.30
C GLU A 38 37.08 -26.54 -17.63
N GLU A 39 38.09 -27.34 -17.30
CA GLU A 39 37.93 -28.64 -16.66
C GLU A 39 37.40 -28.53 -15.21
N ILE A 40 36.49 -29.43 -14.83
CA ILE A 40 36.07 -29.65 -13.45
C ILE A 40 36.90 -30.79 -12.87
N VAL A 41 37.91 -30.41 -12.08
CA VAL A 41 38.83 -31.35 -11.45
C VAL A 41 38.32 -31.72 -10.06
N ASP A 42 38.00 -32.99 -9.85
CA ASP A 42 37.63 -33.49 -8.52
C ASP A 42 38.82 -33.51 -7.55
N PRO A 43 38.57 -33.41 -6.23
CA PRO A 43 39.63 -33.54 -5.23
C PRO A 43 40.17 -34.97 -5.19
N VAL A 44 41.38 -35.18 -5.72
CA VAL A 44 42.09 -36.47 -5.67
C VAL A 44 43.27 -36.40 -4.69
N GLY A 45 43.18 -37.16 -3.60
CA GLY A 45 44.24 -37.26 -2.59
C GLY A 45 44.48 -35.96 -1.83
N LYS A 46 45.72 -35.43 -1.90
CA LYS A 46 46.13 -34.18 -1.23
C LYS A 46 45.91 -32.92 -2.09
N LYS A 47 45.54 -33.07 -3.38
CA LYS A 47 45.29 -31.93 -4.26
C LYS A 47 43.90 -31.37 -3.99
N LYS A 48 43.81 -30.05 -3.77
CA LYS A 48 42.52 -29.36 -3.67
C LYS A 48 41.86 -29.39 -5.05
N GLY A 49 40.79 -30.14 -5.20
CA GLY A 49 39.94 -30.09 -6.40
C GLY A 49 39.20 -28.76 -6.51
N HIS A 50 38.56 -28.56 -7.65
CA HIS A 50 37.64 -27.46 -7.86
C HIS A 50 36.39 -27.64 -6.99
N GLN A 51 35.79 -26.52 -6.60
CA GLN A 51 34.47 -26.53 -5.96
C GLN A 51 33.43 -26.53 -7.07
N SER A 52 32.74 -27.65 -7.25
CA SER A 52 31.73 -27.85 -8.29
C SER A 52 30.41 -28.32 -7.69
N ILE A 53 29.32 -28.01 -8.37
CA ILE A 53 27.96 -28.40 -7.99
C ILE A 53 27.21 -28.86 -9.24
N GLU A 54 26.38 -29.89 -9.08
CA GLU A 54 25.50 -30.41 -10.12
C GLU A 54 24.16 -29.66 -10.10
N CYS A 55 23.67 -29.29 -11.28
CA CYS A 55 22.32 -28.76 -11.43
C CYS A 55 21.26 -29.86 -11.25
N ASN A 56 20.28 -29.65 -10.38
CA ASN A 56 19.09 -30.49 -10.20
C ASN A 56 18.00 -30.22 -11.26
N GLY A 57 18.26 -29.33 -12.21
CA GLY A 57 17.38 -29.08 -13.37
C GLY A 57 17.58 -30.12 -14.48
N PRO A 58 16.80 -30.02 -15.57
CA PRO A 58 16.83 -30.99 -16.67
C PRO A 58 18.18 -31.07 -17.39
N CYS A 59 19.08 -30.10 -17.17
CA CYS A 59 20.40 -30.14 -17.80
C CYS A 59 21.40 -31.08 -17.09
N HIS A 60 21.22 -31.37 -15.79
CA HIS A 60 22.14 -32.21 -15.00
C HIS A 60 23.64 -31.83 -15.15
N MET A 61 23.92 -30.57 -15.42
CA MET A 61 25.29 -30.12 -15.70
C MET A 61 26.04 -29.81 -14.42
N TRP A 62 27.30 -30.19 -14.37
CA TRP A 62 28.24 -29.74 -13.34
C TRP A 62 28.82 -28.37 -13.69
N LEU A 63 28.89 -27.48 -12.69
CA LEU A 63 29.46 -26.14 -12.84
C LEU A 63 30.47 -25.87 -11.72
N HIS A 64 31.52 -25.09 -12.01
CA HIS A 64 32.33 -24.50 -10.93
C HIS A 64 31.47 -23.55 -10.09
N ARG A 65 31.76 -23.47 -8.79
CA ARG A 65 31.07 -22.58 -7.84
C ARG A 65 30.91 -21.15 -8.37
N GLN A 66 32.00 -20.59 -8.91
CA GLN A 66 32.00 -19.22 -9.43
C GLN A 66 31.18 -19.09 -10.72
N CYS A 67 31.24 -20.09 -11.61
CA CYS A 67 30.42 -20.16 -12.82
C CYS A 67 28.93 -20.33 -12.52
N ALA A 68 28.60 -21.00 -11.42
CA ALA A 68 27.24 -21.08 -10.89
C ALA A 68 26.78 -19.78 -10.20
N GLY A 69 27.64 -18.76 -10.07
CA GLY A 69 27.32 -17.51 -9.39
C GLY A 69 27.21 -17.63 -7.87
N LEU A 70 27.74 -18.70 -7.27
CA LEU A 70 27.62 -18.96 -5.85
C LEU A 70 28.78 -18.35 -5.06
N SER A 71 28.45 -17.68 -3.95
CA SER A 71 29.42 -17.36 -2.91
C SER A 71 29.86 -18.63 -2.19
N ARG A 72 30.99 -18.58 -1.46
CA ARG A 72 31.47 -19.73 -0.67
C ARG A 72 30.41 -20.21 0.33
N ALA A 73 29.82 -19.28 1.07
CA ALA A 73 28.77 -19.60 2.04
C ALA A 73 27.51 -20.20 1.37
N ALA A 74 27.10 -19.67 0.21
CA ALA A 74 25.94 -20.19 -0.52
C ALA A 74 26.20 -21.60 -1.06
N PHE A 75 27.40 -21.88 -1.54
CA PHE A 75 27.81 -23.21 -1.99
C PHE A 75 27.83 -24.22 -0.85
N ASP A 76 28.42 -23.85 0.29
CA ASP A 76 28.47 -24.73 1.46
C ASP A 76 27.04 -24.99 2.00
N ALA A 77 26.16 -23.99 1.95
CA ALA A 77 24.74 -24.15 2.30
C ALA A 77 23.98 -25.05 1.31
N ALA A 78 24.22 -24.91 0.00
CA ALA A 78 23.61 -25.75 -1.02
C ALA A 78 24.03 -27.23 -0.88
N GLY A 79 25.29 -27.48 -0.51
CA GLY A 79 25.76 -28.85 -0.23
C GLY A 79 25.28 -29.43 1.10
N ALA A 80 24.87 -28.59 2.05
CA ALA A 80 24.35 -29.01 3.35
C ALA A 80 22.81 -29.10 3.41
N SER A 81 22.12 -28.42 2.48
CA SER A 81 20.66 -28.45 2.36
C SER A 81 20.20 -29.62 1.48
N ASN A 82 18.95 -30.03 1.65
CA ASN A 82 18.25 -30.91 0.71
C ASN A 82 17.54 -30.12 -0.41
N ASP A 83 17.67 -28.79 -0.41
CA ASP A 83 17.05 -27.95 -1.43
C ASP A 83 17.74 -28.14 -2.79
N PRO A 84 16.98 -28.31 -3.88
CA PRO A 84 17.56 -28.47 -5.21
C PRO A 84 18.25 -27.19 -5.67
N PHE A 85 19.48 -27.32 -6.16
CA PHE A 85 20.19 -26.26 -6.84
C PHE A 85 19.85 -26.26 -8.34
N PHE A 86 19.39 -25.13 -8.87
CA PHE A 86 19.19 -24.94 -10.30
C PHE A 86 20.23 -23.97 -10.85
N CYS A 87 20.94 -24.36 -11.90
CA CYS A 87 21.89 -23.47 -12.55
C CYS A 87 21.17 -22.26 -13.19
N PRO A 88 21.88 -21.13 -13.41
CA PRO A 88 21.27 -19.93 -14.00
C PRO A 88 20.51 -20.21 -15.30
N GLN A 89 21.02 -21.10 -16.15
CA GLN A 89 20.38 -21.46 -17.41
C GLN A 89 19.04 -22.20 -17.20
N CYS A 90 18.97 -23.13 -16.25
CA CYS A 90 17.72 -23.82 -15.91
C CYS A 90 16.70 -22.88 -15.27
N VAL A 91 17.15 -21.99 -14.38
CA VAL A 91 16.27 -20.96 -13.79
C VAL A 91 15.67 -20.07 -14.88
N ILE A 92 16.50 -19.56 -15.79
CA ILE A 92 16.05 -18.72 -16.91
C ILE A 92 15.10 -19.50 -17.83
N SER A 93 15.40 -20.75 -18.15
CA SER A 93 14.55 -21.59 -19.00
C SER A 93 13.18 -21.83 -18.37
N ASN A 94 13.13 -22.13 -17.07
CA ASN A 94 11.89 -22.31 -16.33
C ASN A 94 11.06 -21.01 -16.30
N GLN A 95 11.70 -19.87 -16.04
CA GLN A 95 11.04 -18.57 -16.06
C GLN A 95 10.48 -18.23 -17.46
N ASN A 96 11.22 -18.51 -18.53
CA ASN A 96 10.74 -18.28 -19.89
C ASN A 96 9.52 -19.15 -20.23
N GLN A 97 9.50 -20.41 -19.77
CA GLN A 97 8.35 -21.30 -19.94
C GLN A 97 7.13 -20.80 -19.16
N GLU A 98 7.31 -20.33 -17.93
CA GLU A 98 6.25 -19.73 -17.12
C GLU A 98 5.70 -18.46 -17.78
N ILE A 99 6.57 -17.55 -18.25
CA ILE A 99 6.17 -16.34 -18.98
C ILE A 99 5.37 -16.70 -20.23
N THR A 100 5.79 -17.71 -20.97
CA THR A 100 5.07 -18.16 -22.17
C THR A 100 3.69 -18.69 -21.82
N THR A 101 3.60 -19.51 -20.76
CA THR A 101 2.33 -20.04 -20.26
C THR A 101 1.40 -18.92 -19.79
N LEU A 102 1.92 -17.92 -19.09
CA LEU A 102 1.15 -16.77 -18.63
C LEU A 102 0.65 -15.91 -19.78
N LYS A 103 1.46 -15.72 -20.84
CA LYS A 103 1.04 -15.01 -22.05
C LYS A 103 -0.12 -15.74 -22.74
N LEU A 104 -0.03 -17.06 -22.89
CA LEU A 104 -1.11 -17.87 -23.48
C LEU A 104 -2.42 -17.74 -22.68
N LYS A 105 -2.34 -17.83 -21.35
CA LYS A 105 -3.51 -17.62 -20.47
C LYS A 105 -4.07 -16.21 -20.56
N LEU A 106 -3.21 -15.21 -20.73
CA LEU A 106 -3.66 -13.83 -20.90
C LEU A 106 -4.40 -13.65 -22.22
N ASP A 107 -3.89 -14.23 -23.31
CA ASP A 107 -4.54 -14.21 -24.62
C ASP A 107 -5.89 -14.94 -24.59
N GLU A 108 -5.98 -16.07 -23.89
CA GLU A 108 -7.24 -16.80 -23.65
C GLU A 108 -8.27 -15.92 -22.94
N VAL A 109 -7.91 -15.29 -21.81
CA VAL A 109 -8.80 -14.39 -21.07
C VAL A 109 -9.19 -13.16 -21.91
N LEU A 110 -8.28 -12.62 -22.71
CA LEU A 110 -8.59 -11.51 -23.61
C LEU A 110 -9.62 -11.93 -24.68
N ASN A 111 -9.52 -13.15 -25.20
CA ASN A 111 -10.50 -13.70 -26.13
C ASN A 111 -11.86 -13.90 -25.46
N GLU A 112 -11.92 -14.46 -24.25
CA GLU A 112 -13.16 -14.60 -23.48
C GLU A 112 -13.82 -13.25 -23.19
N LEU A 113 -13.04 -12.24 -22.80
CA LEU A 113 -13.54 -10.88 -22.59
C LEU A 113 -14.09 -10.26 -23.88
N SER A 114 -13.46 -10.53 -25.02
CA SER A 114 -13.95 -10.06 -26.31
C SER A 114 -15.28 -10.72 -26.71
N ALA A 115 -15.42 -12.03 -26.44
CA ALA A 115 -16.66 -12.77 -26.68
C ALA A 115 -17.79 -12.24 -25.80
N LEU A 116 -17.55 -12.09 -24.49
CA LEU A 116 -18.53 -11.56 -23.55
C LEU A 116 -18.93 -10.11 -23.89
N LYS A 117 -17.97 -9.29 -24.33
CA LYS A 117 -18.25 -7.92 -24.79
C LYS A 117 -19.17 -7.91 -26.01
N ASN A 118 -19.00 -8.85 -26.94
CA ASN A 118 -19.86 -8.99 -28.11
C ASN A 118 -21.27 -9.49 -27.72
N GLU A 119 -21.38 -10.44 -26.79
CA GLU A 119 -22.67 -10.89 -26.25
C GLU A 119 -23.44 -9.75 -25.59
N VAL A 120 -22.78 -8.95 -24.75
CA VAL A 120 -23.40 -7.77 -24.12
C VAL A 120 -23.84 -6.75 -25.17
N ALA A 121 -23.07 -6.56 -26.25
CA ALA A 121 -23.46 -5.68 -27.35
C ALA A 121 -24.70 -6.20 -28.08
N ASN A 122 -24.77 -7.50 -28.36
CA ASN A 122 -25.92 -8.15 -29.01
C ASN A 122 -27.19 -8.08 -28.13
N LEU A 123 -27.08 -8.42 -26.85
CA LEU A 123 -28.20 -8.32 -25.89
C LEU A 123 -28.70 -6.87 -25.78
N LYS A 124 -27.78 -5.90 -25.79
CA LYS A 124 -28.16 -4.48 -25.79
C LYS A 124 -28.94 -4.10 -27.04
N THR A 125 -28.59 -4.64 -28.22
CA THR A 125 -29.35 -4.38 -29.45
C THR A 125 -30.72 -5.06 -29.43
N GLU A 126 -30.83 -6.29 -28.93
CA GLU A 126 -32.11 -7.00 -28.80
C GLU A 126 -33.08 -6.27 -27.85
N VAL A 127 -32.61 -5.85 -26.67
CA VAL A 127 -33.40 -5.03 -25.73
C VAL A 127 -33.84 -3.72 -26.37
N SER A 128 -32.97 -3.09 -27.18
CA SER A 128 -33.31 -1.83 -27.85
C SER A 128 -34.37 -2.02 -28.95
N GLN A 129 -34.40 -3.17 -29.64
CA GLN A 129 -35.39 -3.47 -30.67
C GLN A 129 -36.76 -3.80 -30.08
N HIS A 130 -36.79 -4.48 -28.93
CA HIS A 130 -38.05 -4.86 -28.27
C HIS A 130 -38.83 -3.66 -27.72
N LEU A 131 -38.15 -2.55 -27.41
CA LEU A 131 -38.76 -1.30 -26.94
C LEU A 131 -39.40 -0.45 -28.05
N VAL A 132 -39.21 -0.80 -29.33
CA VAL A 132 -39.79 -0.05 -30.48
C VAL A 132 -41.04 -0.73 -31.06
N GLN A 133 -41.35 -1.96 -30.63
CA GLN A 133 -42.51 -2.72 -31.15
C GLN A 133 -43.81 -2.53 -30.34
N ASP A 134 -43.78 -1.91 -29.16
CA ASP A 134 -44.97 -1.69 -28.33
C ASP A 134 -45.77 -0.41 -28.65
N ASP A 135 -45.35 0.41 -29.63
CA ASP A 135 -46.05 1.66 -30.03
C ASP A 135 -46.99 1.53 -31.25
N ASN A 136 -47.21 0.32 -31.79
CA ASN A 136 -48.13 0.10 -32.92
C ASN A 136 -49.47 -0.53 -32.50
N ASN A 137 -50.12 -0.01 -31.47
CA ASN A 137 -51.55 -0.24 -31.23
C ASN A 137 -52.35 1.06 -31.46
N PRO A 138 -53.10 1.20 -32.56
CA PRO A 138 -53.95 2.34 -32.80
C PRO A 138 -55.34 2.07 -32.20
N ASP A 139 -55.51 2.35 -30.91
CA ASP A 139 -56.86 2.55 -30.38
C ASP A 139 -56.90 3.64 -29.31
N SER A 140 -57.28 4.83 -29.78
CA SER A 140 -58.34 5.67 -29.24
C SER A 140 -58.35 5.93 -27.72
N ILE A 141 -57.97 7.16 -27.27
CA ILE A 141 -58.81 8.11 -26.48
C ILE A 141 -58.20 9.53 -26.57
N PRO A 142 -58.97 10.59 -26.91
CA PRO A 142 -58.53 11.98 -26.83
C PRO A 142 -59.01 12.64 -25.53
N THR A 143 -58.11 13.19 -24.70
CA THR A 143 -58.51 14.31 -23.81
C THR A 143 -57.31 15.16 -23.39
N ASP A 144 -57.19 16.29 -24.08
CA ASP A 144 -57.01 17.63 -23.56
C ASP A 144 -56.49 17.78 -22.12
N SER A 145 -55.28 18.32 -21.98
CA SER A 145 -54.97 19.31 -20.92
C SER A 145 -53.64 20.02 -21.23
N THR A 146 -53.83 21.26 -21.65
CA THR A 146 -52.94 22.41 -21.62
C THR A 146 -51.96 22.45 -20.42
N MET A 147 -50.68 22.74 -20.66
CA MET A 147 -49.81 23.74 -19.96
C MET A 147 -48.30 23.48 -20.20
N PRO A 148 -47.40 24.47 -19.98
CA PRO A 148 -46.39 24.83 -20.96
C PRO A 148 -44.93 24.54 -20.57
N ARG A 149 -44.11 24.47 -21.62
CA ARG A 149 -42.68 24.82 -21.74
C ARG A 149 -41.96 25.18 -20.44
N THR A 150 -40.95 24.40 -20.09
CA THR A 150 -39.75 24.91 -19.42
C THR A 150 -38.47 24.25 -19.95
N SER A 151 -37.61 25.11 -20.49
CA SER A 151 -36.15 25.03 -20.66
C SER A 151 -35.46 23.69 -20.91
N ALA A 152 -34.99 23.55 -22.15
CA ALA A 152 -33.83 22.77 -22.52
C ALA A 152 -32.63 23.13 -21.62
N ARG A 153 -32.09 22.12 -20.94
CA ARG A 153 -30.82 22.18 -20.22
C ARG A 153 -29.76 21.55 -21.13
N PRO A 154 -28.64 22.22 -21.44
CA PRO A 154 -27.62 21.63 -22.27
C PRO A 154 -26.92 20.53 -21.48
N VAL A 155 -26.95 19.31 -22.02
CA VAL A 155 -26.13 18.18 -21.57
C VAL A 155 -24.69 18.57 -21.87
N GLY A 156 -23.97 18.98 -20.82
CA GLY A 156 -22.55 19.27 -20.90
C GLY A 156 -21.80 18.02 -21.33
N ASN A 157 -21.18 18.09 -22.51
CA ASN A 157 -20.19 17.14 -22.98
C ASN A 157 -19.08 17.01 -21.92
N SER A 158 -19.05 15.88 -21.21
CA SER A 158 -17.87 15.48 -20.44
C SER A 158 -16.74 15.21 -21.43
N SER A 159 -15.86 16.20 -21.55
CA SER A 159 -14.56 16.09 -22.18
C SER A 159 -13.82 14.86 -21.65
N ARG A 160 -13.69 13.84 -22.50
CA ARG A 160 -12.72 12.75 -22.34
C ARG A 160 -11.32 13.35 -22.50
N VAL A 161 -10.76 13.87 -21.42
CA VAL A 161 -9.38 14.35 -21.40
C VAL A 161 -8.47 13.14 -21.17
N ASN A 162 -7.97 12.65 -22.29
CA ASN A 162 -6.67 12.02 -22.53
C ASN A 162 -5.84 11.61 -21.28
N MET A 163 -5.80 10.31 -21.00
CA MET A 163 -4.91 9.67 -20.03
C MET A 163 -3.47 9.68 -20.53
N GLN A 164 -2.71 10.74 -20.24
CA GLN A 164 -1.26 10.70 -20.33
C GLN A 164 -0.62 11.34 -19.09
N ASN A 165 -0.47 10.50 -18.06
CA ASN A 165 0.78 10.27 -17.34
C ASN A 165 1.62 11.51 -16.94
N ARG A 166 0.97 12.57 -16.45
CA ARG A 166 1.61 13.53 -15.55
C ARG A 166 1.18 13.16 -14.14
N SER A 167 2.15 12.98 -13.26
CA SER A 167 2.01 12.65 -11.84
C SER A 167 1.16 13.68 -11.11
N LEU A 168 -0.16 13.55 -11.26
CA LEU A 168 -1.14 14.22 -10.43
C LEU A 168 -0.80 13.90 -8.96
N PRO A 169 -0.99 14.85 -8.04
CA PRO A 169 -0.79 14.63 -6.61
C PRO A 169 -1.47 13.31 -6.25
N ARG A 170 -0.67 12.33 -5.81
CA ARG A 170 -1.12 10.94 -5.60
C ARG A 170 -2.42 10.96 -4.83
N ASP A 171 -3.48 10.47 -5.46
CA ASP A 171 -4.80 10.46 -4.87
C ASP A 171 -4.77 9.68 -3.56
N ARG A 172 -4.98 10.38 -2.44
CA ARG A 172 -5.01 9.82 -1.09
C ARG A 172 -6.40 9.29 -0.74
N SER A 173 -7.38 9.38 -1.65
CA SER A 173 -8.75 8.87 -1.45
C SER A 173 -8.78 7.37 -1.16
N CYS A 174 -7.77 6.62 -1.60
CA CYS A 174 -7.63 5.18 -1.39
C CYS A 174 -6.80 4.84 -0.14
N ASN A 175 -6.39 5.82 0.67
CA ASN A 175 -5.50 5.60 1.80
C ASN A 175 -6.23 5.66 3.14
N LEU A 176 -5.85 4.76 4.04
CA LEU A 176 -6.31 4.70 5.43
C LEU A 176 -5.11 4.65 6.38
N VAL A 177 -5.27 5.22 7.56
CA VAL A 177 -4.32 5.09 8.67
C VAL A 177 -5.00 4.36 9.81
N ILE A 178 -4.40 3.24 10.23
CA ILE A 178 -4.89 2.42 11.33
C ILE A 178 -3.93 2.57 12.52
N TYR A 179 -4.49 2.92 13.67
CA TYR A 179 -3.78 3.07 14.94
C TYR A 179 -4.12 1.92 15.87
N GLY A 180 -3.24 1.63 16.83
CA GLY A 180 -3.48 0.66 17.90
C GLY A 180 -3.02 -0.76 17.60
N ILE A 181 -2.57 -1.07 16.38
CA ILE A 181 -2.08 -2.42 16.05
C ILE A 181 -0.72 -2.65 16.75
N PRO A 182 -0.60 -3.66 17.63
CA PRO A 182 0.63 -3.96 18.37
C PRO A 182 1.84 -4.10 17.44
N GLU A 183 2.99 -3.61 17.88
CA GLU A 183 4.24 -3.73 17.14
C GLU A 183 4.86 -5.12 17.35
N CYS A 184 5.48 -5.70 16.31
CA CYS A 184 6.26 -6.91 16.47
C CYS A 184 7.52 -6.65 17.32
N PRO A 185 8.00 -7.63 18.11
CA PRO A 185 9.23 -7.50 18.87
C PRO A 185 10.43 -7.09 18.00
N HIS A 186 11.36 -6.33 18.60
CA HIS A 186 12.61 -5.96 17.94
C HIS A 186 13.36 -7.20 17.46
N GLY A 187 13.95 -7.11 16.26
CA GLY A 187 14.65 -8.25 15.63
C GLY A 187 13.76 -9.19 14.82
N THR A 188 12.43 -9.06 14.85
CA THR A 188 11.55 -9.82 13.96
C THR A 188 11.93 -9.59 12.49
N ASN A 189 12.04 -10.67 11.71
CA ASN A 189 12.30 -10.62 10.27
C ASN A 189 11.30 -9.69 9.53
N ARG A 190 11.79 -8.92 8.55
CA ARG A 190 10.97 -7.95 7.81
C ARG A 190 9.73 -8.56 7.16
N MET A 191 9.86 -9.74 6.54
CA MET A 191 8.74 -10.43 5.88
C MET A 191 7.70 -10.89 6.92
N ALA A 192 8.16 -11.50 8.01
CA ALA A 192 7.28 -11.94 9.10
C ALA A 192 6.53 -10.76 9.75
N ARG A 193 7.15 -9.58 9.85
CA ARG A 193 6.44 -8.36 10.28
C ARG A 193 5.36 -7.94 9.29
N GLY A 194 5.70 -7.93 7.99
CA GLY A 194 4.75 -7.57 6.94
C GLY A 194 3.52 -8.47 6.92
N LEU A 195 3.71 -9.80 7.06
CA LEU A 195 2.62 -10.76 7.13
C LEU A 195 1.74 -10.55 8.37
N ARG A 196 2.35 -10.40 9.56
CA ARG A 196 1.57 -10.14 10.79
C ARG A 196 0.78 -8.83 10.72
N ASP A 197 1.37 -7.78 10.17
CA ASP A 197 0.68 -6.51 9.97
C ASP A 197 -0.50 -6.67 8.99
N GLN A 198 -0.31 -7.42 7.90
CA GLN A 198 -1.36 -7.71 6.93
C GLN A 198 -2.51 -8.51 7.56
N ASP A 199 -2.22 -9.57 8.31
CA ASP A 199 -3.22 -10.40 8.98
C ASP A 199 -4.03 -9.58 9.99
N SER A 200 -3.36 -8.77 10.82
CA SER A 200 -4.02 -7.87 11.77
C SER A 200 -4.91 -6.84 11.07
N VAL A 201 -4.46 -6.27 9.95
CA VAL A 201 -5.27 -5.32 9.17
C VAL A 201 -6.48 -6.00 8.55
N LEU A 202 -6.33 -7.21 8.00
CA LEU A 202 -7.45 -7.97 7.43
C LEU A 202 -8.49 -8.33 8.49
N GLU A 203 -8.06 -8.74 9.68
CA GLU A 203 -8.95 -9.04 10.80
C GLU A 203 -9.78 -7.80 11.19
N ILE A 204 -9.15 -6.62 11.29
CA ILE A 204 -9.84 -5.38 11.66
C ILE A 204 -10.78 -4.92 10.55
N LEU A 205 -10.32 -4.93 9.28
CA LEU A 205 -11.07 -4.37 8.16
C LEU A 205 -12.20 -5.28 7.67
N SER A 206 -12.08 -6.61 7.80
CA SER A 206 -13.17 -7.55 7.48
C SER A 206 -14.41 -7.36 8.37
N ARG A 207 -14.22 -6.95 9.63
CA ARG A 207 -15.33 -6.58 10.54
C ARG A 207 -16.09 -5.34 10.05
N LEU A 208 -15.39 -4.41 9.39
CA LEU A 208 -15.96 -3.17 8.87
C LEU A 208 -16.55 -3.30 7.47
N CYS A 209 -15.99 -4.19 6.67
CA CYS A 209 -16.39 -4.46 5.29
C CYS A 209 -16.26 -5.98 5.04
N PRO A 210 -17.36 -6.75 5.10
CA PRO A 210 -17.29 -8.22 4.98
C PRO A 210 -16.72 -8.73 3.66
N SER A 211 -16.82 -7.95 2.58
CA SER A 211 -16.23 -8.26 1.27
C SER A 211 -14.74 -7.90 1.18
N PHE A 212 -14.13 -7.43 2.26
CA PHE A 212 -12.72 -7.04 2.29
C PHE A 212 -11.82 -8.27 2.29
N SER A 213 -10.84 -8.30 1.38
CA SER A 213 -9.93 -9.44 1.21
C SER A 213 -8.47 -8.99 1.09
N THR A 214 -7.54 -9.95 1.04
CA THR A 214 -6.12 -9.72 0.77
C THR A 214 -5.91 -8.93 -0.52
N HIS A 215 -6.72 -9.18 -1.54
CA HIS A 215 -6.65 -8.49 -2.83
C HIS A 215 -7.11 -7.03 -2.75
N SER A 216 -7.89 -6.63 -1.75
CA SER A 216 -8.31 -5.23 -1.57
C SER A 216 -7.15 -4.32 -1.17
N ILE A 217 -6.05 -4.86 -0.64
CA ILE A 217 -4.86 -4.13 -0.20
C ILE A 217 -3.86 -4.04 -1.34
N ARG A 218 -3.47 -2.82 -1.71
CA ARG A 218 -2.42 -2.56 -2.71
C ARG A 218 -1.04 -2.48 -2.06
N GLU A 219 -0.92 -1.71 -0.97
CA GLU A 219 0.32 -1.52 -0.23
C GLU A 219 0.02 -1.34 1.26
N LEU A 220 0.95 -1.79 2.11
CA LEU A 220 0.85 -1.68 3.56
C LEU A 220 2.23 -1.40 4.17
N PHE A 221 2.32 -0.42 5.06
CA PHE A 221 3.55 -0.16 5.83
C PHE A 221 3.31 0.70 7.07
N ARG A 222 4.19 0.54 8.07
CA ARG A 222 4.17 1.35 9.30
C ARG A 222 4.74 2.75 9.10
N LEU A 223 4.13 3.74 9.76
CA LEU A 223 4.53 5.14 9.74
C LEU A 223 5.44 5.48 10.93
N GLY A 224 6.56 6.17 10.65
CA GLY A 224 7.48 6.70 11.66
C GLY A 224 8.54 5.71 12.16
N LYS A 225 9.38 6.18 13.10
CA LYS A 225 10.49 5.40 13.69
C LYS A 225 9.96 4.43 14.76
N TYR A 226 10.48 3.21 14.75
CA TYR A 226 10.16 2.17 15.75
C TYR A 226 10.41 2.69 17.17
N SER A 227 9.54 2.29 18.10
CA SER A 227 9.74 2.47 19.54
C SER A 227 9.10 1.30 20.27
N ARG A 228 9.64 0.95 21.44
CA ARG A 228 9.15 -0.18 22.25
C ARG A 228 7.87 0.17 22.99
N ASP A 229 7.67 1.45 23.33
CA ASP A 229 6.59 1.90 24.21
C ASP A 229 5.35 2.37 23.43
N ARG A 230 5.42 2.36 22.10
CA ARG A 230 4.33 2.83 21.24
C ARG A 230 4.18 2.00 19.97
N SER A 231 2.95 1.63 19.68
CA SER A 231 2.56 1.06 18.39
C SER A 231 2.57 2.14 17.31
N ARG A 232 3.32 1.91 16.24
CA ARG A 232 3.29 2.81 15.09
C ARG A 232 1.97 2.67 14.32
N PRO A 233 1.44 3.76 13.75
CA PRO A 233 0.30 3.68 12.85
C PRO A 233 0.67 2.92 11.58
N ILE A 234 -0.27 2.18 11.00
CA ILE A 234 -0.13 1.51 9.72
C ILE A 234 -0.85 2.32 8.64
N LEU A 235 -0.14 2.71 7.58
CA LEU A 235 -0.75 3.22 6.36
C LEU A 235 -1.14 2.04 5.49
N VAL A 236 -2.40 1.99 5.10
CA VAL A 236 -2.96 0.98 4.21
C VAL A 236 -3.45 1.70 2.96
N LYS A 237 -2.94 1.29 1.80
CA LYS A 237 -3.43 1.76 0.50
C LYS A 237 -4.31 0.69 -0.10
N LEU A 238 -5.56 1.03 -0.38
CA LEU A 238 -6.54 0.12 -0.96
C LEU A 238 -6.54 0.23 -2.48
N GLN A 239 -7.11 -0.78 -3.14
CA GLN A 239 -7.33 -0.73 -4.58
C GLN A 239 -8.43 0.25 -4.99
N ARG A 240 -9.46 0.44 -4.14
CA ARG A 240 -10.66 1.23 -4.46
C ARG A 240 -10.95 2.25 -3.37
N SER A 241 -11.30 3.47 -3.76
CA SER A 241 -11.76 4.52 -2.84
C SER A 241 -13.12 4.19 -2.21
N LEU A 242 -13.96 3.41 -2.90
CA LEU A 242 -15.24 2.94 -2.36
C LEU A 242 -15.06 2.14 -1.06
N ASP A 243 -14.03 1.29 -1.00
CA ASP A 243 -13.73 0.49 0.19
C ASP A 243 -13.38 1.41 1.37
N VAL A 244 -12.62 2.50 1.13
CA VAL A 244 -12.32 3.51 2.14
C VAL A 244 -13.59 4.15 2.68
N SER A 245 -14.51 4.57 1.81
CA SER A 245 -15.78 5.18 2.21
C SER A 245 -16.63 4.23 3.06
N VAL A 246 -16.77 2.97 2.65
CA VAL A 246 -17.51 1.94 3.39
C VAL A 246 -16.87 1.71 4.77
N ILE A 247 -15.55 1.50 4.81
CA ILE A 247 -14.81 1.29 6.06
C ILE A 247 -14.99 2.47 7.02
N LEU A 248 -14.83 3.71 6.54
CA LEU A 248 -14.97 4.91 7.36
C LEU A 248 -16.41 5.14 7.86
N SER A 249 -17.42 4.75 7.08
CA SER A 249 -18.84 4.82 7.49
C SER A 249 -19.18 3.81 8.59
N ASN A 250 -18.52 2.64 8.57
CA ASN A 250 -18.75 1.56 9.53
C ASN A 250 -17.81 1.58 10.74
N LYS A 251 -16.84 2.50 10.81
CA LYS A 251 -15.79 2.53 11.84
C LYS A 251 -16.27 2.49 13.30
N ARG A 252 -17.52 2.92 13.57
CA ARG A 252 -18.18 2.82 14.89
C ARG A 252 -18.26 1.37 15.41
N ARG A 253 -18.25 0.39 14.51
CA ARG A 253 -18.21 -1.04 14.86
C ARG A 253 -16.88 -1.49 15.50
N LEU A 254 -15.88 -0.61 15.56
CA LEU A 254 -14.63 -0.88 16.30
C LEU A 254 -14.68 -0.40 17.75
N GLU A 255 -15.82 0.10 18.24
CA GLU A 255 -15.95 0.54 19.64
C GLU A 255 -15.66 -0.59 20.65
N ASP A 256 -15.91 -1.84 20.28
CA ASP A 256 -15.60 -3.03 21.10
C ASP A 256 -14.10 -3.36 21.17
N SER A 257 -13.26 -2.69 20.36
CA SER A 257 -11.82 -2.93 20.28
C SER A 257 -11.04 -1.71 20.79
N PRO A 258 -10.91 -1.55 22.12
CA PRO A 258 -10.28 -0.37 22.72
C PRO A 258 -8.85 -0.20 22.21
N GLY A 259 -8.52 1.05 21.86
CA GLY A 259 -7.19 1.42 21.35
C GLY A 259 -7.02 1.31 19.84
N ILE A 260 -7.90 0.60 19.13
CA ILE A 260 -7.88 0.55 17.66
C ILE A 260 -8.69 1.72 17.10
N SER A 261 -8.12 2.45 16.15
CA SER A 261 -8.88 3.47 15.42
C SER A 261 -8.45 3.56 13.96
N VAL A 262 -9.45 3.78 13.10
CA VAL A 262 -9.26 3.93 11.65
C VAL A 262 -9.57 5.36 11.25
N ARG A 263 -8.65 6.00 10.52
CA ARG A 263 -8.76 7.38 10.06
C ARG A 263 -8.41 7.51 8.58
N PRO A 264 -8.96 8.51 7.86
CA PRO A 264 -8.49 8.82 6.52
C PRO A 264 -7.04 9.34 6.55
N ASP A 265 -6.27 9.06 5.50
CA ASP A 265 -4.96 9.69 5.31
C ASP A 265 -5.12 11.09 4.73
N LEU A 266 -4.96 12.09 5.58
CA LEU A 266 -5.07 13.50 5.22
C LEU A 266 -3.73 14.06 4.73
N SER A 267 -3.78 15.00 3.78
CA SER A 267 -2.61 15.78 3.39
C SER A 267 -2.12 16.67 4.55
N PRO A 268 -0.88 17.19 4.52
CA PRO A 268 -0.40 18.08 5.58
C PRO A 268 -1.28 19.32 5.81
N SER A 269 -1.77 19.96 4.73
CA SER A 269 -2.70 21.09 4.82
C SER A 269 -4.04 20.67 5.42
N ASP A 270 -4.60 19.53 5.00
CA ASP A 270 -5.86 19.02 5.54
C ASP A 270 -5.73 18.64 7.02
N LYS A 271 -4.55 18.15 7.44
CA LYS A 271 -4.26 17.88 8.86
C LYS A 271 -4.28 19.15 9.70
N ILE A 272 -3.69 20.24 9.18
CA ILE A 272 -3.72 21.56 9.84
C ILE A 272 -5.16 22.05 9.95
N THR A 273 -5.89 22.07 8.83
CA THR A 273 -7.30 22.46 8.79
C THR A 273 -8.15 21.65 9.77
N HIS A 274 -8.02 20.32 9.75
CA HIS A 274 -8.74 19.44 10.66
C HIS A 274 -8.37 19.67 12.12
N SER A 275 -7.10 19.95 12.44
CA SER A 275 -6.65 20.29 13.80
C SER A 275 -7.30 21.57 14.31
N ILE A 276 -7.38 22.60 13.46
CA ILE A 276 -8.05 23.88 13.77
C ILE A 276 -9.54 23.65 14.02
N LEU A 277 -10.23 22.93 13.12
CA LEU A 277 -11.65 22.63 13.26
C LEU A 277 -11.96 21.79 14.52
N LEU A 278 -11.07 20.87 14.91
CA LEU A 278 -11.20 20.12 16.16
C LEU A 278 -10.94 20.97 17.41
N ARG A 279 -10.05 21.97 17.33
CA ARG A 279 -9.86 22.95 18.40
C ARG A 279 -11.13 23.78 18.58
N GLU A 280 -11.69 24.29 17.48
CA GLU A 280 -12.92 25.10 17.53
C GLU A 280 -14.12 24.29 18.01
N ARG A 281 -14.28 23.05 17.54
CA ARG A 281 -15.31 22.14 18.05
C ARG A 281 -15.25 21.98 19.56
N ARG A 282 -14.05 21.88 20.15
CA ARG A 282 -13.89 21.80 21.61
C ARG A 282 -14.26 23.11 22.29
N SER A 283 -13.88 24.26 21.72
CA SER A 283 -14.30 25.59 22.21
C SER A 283 -15.83 25.71 22.29
N LEU A 284 -16.53 25.30 21.22
CA LEU A 284 -17.99 25.29 21.18
C LEU A 284 -18.62 24.37 22.23
N ILE A 285 -18.07 23.17 22.43
CA ILE A 285 -18.56 22.26 23.48
C ILE A 285 -18.34 22.88 24.86
N SER A 286 -17.16 23.47 25.12
CA SER A 286 -16.84 24.11 26.39
C SER A 286 -17.71 25.34 26.69
N SER A 287 -18.20 26.04 25.66
CA SER A 287 -19.16 27.15 25.81
C SER A 287 -20.61 26.69 26.01
N GLY A 288 -20.85 25.38 26.16
CA GLY A 288 -22.17 24.81 26.45
C GLY A 288 -23.00 24.46 25.22
N LYS A 289 -22.42 24.46 24.01
CA LYS A 289 -23.12 23.97 22.81
C LYS A 289 -23.15 22.44 22.80
N ASP A 290 -24.29 21.86 22.44
CA ASP A 290 -24.43 20.40 22.33
C ASP A 290 -23.52 19.84 21.23
N SER A 291 -22.67 18.88 21.60
CA SER A 291 -21.75 18.15 20.73
C SER A 291 -22.43 17.48 19.51
N ARG A 292 -23.70 17.09 19.63
CA ARG A 292 -24.50 16.48 18.56
C ARG A 292 -24.89 17.48 17.47
N ASN A 293 -25.03 18.75 17.84
CA ASN A 293 -25.33 19.84 16.93
C ASN A 293 -24.08 20.35 16.21
N ILE A 294 -22.88 19.94 16.60
CA ILE A 294 -21.64 20.38 15.98
C ILE A 294 -21.19 19.35 14.95
N SER A 295 -21.20 19.72 13.66
CA SER A 295 -20.69 18.87 12.59
C SER A 295 -19.54 19.53 11.84
N ILE A 296 -18.51 18.75 11.51
CA ILE A 296 -17.37 19.19 10.69
C ILE A 296 -17.54 18.56 9.31
N ARG A 297 -17.53 19.37 8.26
CA ARG A 297 -17.58 18.90 6.86
C ARG A 297 -16.52 19.64 6.06
N GLN A 298 -15.58 18.89 5.48
CA GLN A 298 -14.44 19.46 4.74
C GLN A 298 -13.70 20.51 5.58
N ASN A 299 -13.68 21.77 5.13
CA ASN A 299 -12.99 22.89 5.76
C ASN A 299 -13.93 23.76 6.63
N CYS A 300 -15.15 23.29 6.90
CA CYS A 300 -16.20 24.05 7.57
C CYS A 300 -16.67 23.36 8.86
N ILE A 301 -17.08 24.17 9.83
CA ILE A 301 -17.79 23.73 11.03
C ILE A 301 -19.20 24.33 11.04
N TYR A 302 -20.19 23.49 11.37
CA TYR A 302 -21.61 23.84 11.36
C TYR A 302 -22.21 23.64 12.74
N LEU A 303 -23.15 24.53 13.11
CA LEU A 303 -24.02 24.42 14.28
C LEU A 303 -25.46 24.12 13.81
N GLY A 304 -25.85 22.86 13.89
CA GLY A 304 -27.08 22.35 13.29
C GLY A 304 -26.99 22.42 11.76
N ARG A 305 -27.79 23.32 11.17
CA ARG A 305 -27.79 23.60 9.71
C ARG A 305 -27.07 24.89 9.35
N SER A 306 -26.75 25.74 10.33
CA SER A 306 -26.03 26.99 10.10
C SER A 306 -24.54 26.70 9.97
N LEU A 307 -23.89 27.35 9.01
CA LEU A 307 -22.44 27.46 9.04
C LEU A 307 -22.06 28.22 10.32
N HIS A 308 -20.90 27.95 10.88
CA HIS A 308 -20.38 28.69 12.04
C HIS A 308 -19.05 29.34 11.71
N GLY A 309 -18.23 28.64 10.93
CA GLY A 309 -17.05 29.22 10.30
C GLY A 309 -16.34 28.21 9.41
N LYS A 310 -15.30 28.68 8.75
CA LYS A 310 -14.46 27.88 7.84
C LYS A 310 -12.99 28.20 8.04
N VAL A 311 -12.13 27.24 7.71
CA VAL A 311 -10.68 27.47 7.70
C VAL A 311 -10.26 27.94 6.32
N ILE A 312 -9.66 29.11 6.26
CA ILE A 312 -9.05 29.69 5.06
C ILE A 312 -7.59 29.99 5.39
N ASP A 313 -6.67 29.55 4.55
CA ASP A 313 -5.22 29.81 4.68
C ASP A 313 -4.66 29.51 6.07
N GLY A 314 -5.08 28.39 6.65
CA GLY A 314 -4.62 27.93 7.96
C GLY A 314 -5.17 28.72 9.15
N SER A 315 -6.17 29.58 8.93
CA SER A 315 -6.83 30.37 9.97
C SER A 315 -8.34 30.12 9.98
N PHE A 316 -8.94 30.09 11.18
CA PHE A 316 -10.39 29.95 11.31
C PHE A 316 -11.07 31.32 11.13
N VAL A 317 -12.05 31.40 10.23
CA VAL A 317 -12.84 32.61 9.98
C VAL A 317 -14.31 32.36 10.35
N PRO A 318 -14.85 33.07 11.37
CA PRO A 318 -16.26 32.99 11.74
C PRO A 318 -17.17 33.46 10.61
N GLU A 319 -18.37 32.88 10.49
CA GLU A 319 -19.37 33.29 9.49
C GLU A 319 -19.77 34.76 9.63
N SER A 320 -19.85 35.29 10.85
CA SER A 320 -20.19 36.70 11.11
C SER A 320 -19.25 37.71 10.45
N ASN A 321 -18.03 37.29 10.07
CA ASN A 321 -17.02 38.17 9.47
C ASN A 321 -17.00 38.06 7.93
N MET A 322 -17.78 37.16 7.32
CA MET A 322 -17.76 36.91 5.87
C MET A 322 -18.60 37.90 5.06
N ASP A 323 -19.63 38.50 5.65
CA ASP A 323 -20.51 39.45 4.94
C ASP A 323 -19.90 40.85 4.77
N SER A 324 -18.80 41.15 5.45
CA SER A 324 -18.20 42.51 5.43
C SER A 324 -17.23 42.76 4.27
N THR A 325 -16.97 41.79 3.38
CA THR A 325 -15.93 41.91 2.34
C THR A 325 -16.45 41.99 0.90
N VAL A 326 -17.77 42.04 0.68
CA VAL A 326 -18.36 42.34 -0.64
C VAL A 326 -19.00 43.72 -0.62
N SER A 327 -18.20 44.73 -0.27
CA SER A 327 -18.49 46.10 -0.65
C SER A 327 -17.87 46.32 -2.02
N SER A 328 -18.73 46.45 -3.03
CA SER A 328 -18.41 46.71 -4.42
C SER A 328 -17.34 47.81 -4.60
N PRO A 329 -16.32 47.62 -5.46
CA PRO A 329 -15.51 48.72 -5.93
C PRO A 329 -16.30 49.46 -7.02
N ASP A 330 -17.10 50.44 -6.61
CA ASP A 330 -17.65 51.43 -7.52
C ASP A 330 -16.79 52.70 -7.47
N SER A 331 -16.21 53.00 -8.62
CA SER A 331 -15.87 54.34 -9.14
C SER A 331 -14.82 55.23 -8.45
N SER A 332 -13.69 55.36 -9.17
CA SER A 332 -13.09 56.63 -9.66
C SER A 332 -12.58 57.67 -8.65
N ASP A 333 -11.26 57.80 -8.48
CA ASP A 333 -10.42 58.85 -9.11
C ASP A 333 -8.95 58.87 -8.61
N PRO A 334 -7.98 59.45 -9.36
CA PRO A 334 -6.53 59.34 -9.13
C PRO A 334 -5.91 60.67 -8.57
N PRO A 335 -4.59 60.95 -8.66
CA PRO A 335 -3.66 60.92 -7.52
C PRO A 335 -3.01 62.28 -7.18
N ALA A 336 -2.64 62.46 -5.91
CA ALA A 336 -1.72 63.51 -5.41
C ALA A 336 -1.31 63.11 -3.98
N ASP A 337 -0.14 63.36 -3.43
CA ASP A 337 1.17 63.82 -3.87
C ASP A 337 2.12 63.49 -2.70
N LEU A 338 3.41 63.50 -3.01
CA LEU A 338 4.62 63.23 -2.24
C LEU A 338 4.63 63.59 -0.74
N THR A 339 5.24 62.72 0.09
CA THR A 339 6.44 63.05 0.92
C THR A 339 7.00 61.83 1.70
N PRO A 340 8.34 61.68 1.81
CA PRO A 340 9.02 60.63 2.58
C PRO A 340 9.67 61.20 3.87
N PRO A 341 10.63 60.50 4.54
CA PRO A 341 10.44 59.76 5.79
C PRO A 341 11.11 60.44 7.00
N THR A 342 10.80 59.99 8.22
CA THR A 342 11.66 60.29 9.39
C THR A 342 11.83 59.07 10.28
N THR A 343 12.97 58.42 10.09
CA THR A 343 13.62 57.50 11.04
C THR A 343 14.10 58.30 12.26
N PRO A 344 14.10 57.70 13.47
CA PRO A 344 15.41 57.38 14.04
C PRO A 344 15.47 56.00 14.72
N SER A 345 16.68 55.45 14.61
CA SER A 345 17.27 54.26 15.23
C SER A 345 17.82 54.62 16.63
N PRO A 346 18.59 53.75 17.32
CA PRO A 346 18.26 52.49 17.99
C PRO A 346 18.51 52.57 19.52
N GLU A 347 17.85 51.74 20.33
CA GLU A 347 18.26 51.53 21.72
C GLU A 347 18.40 50.04 22.06
N ALA A 348 19.38 49.77 22.92
CA ALA A 348 20.14 48.53 23.11
C ALA A 348 19.41 47.47 23.98
N PRO A 349 19.98 46.26 24.15
CA PRO A 349 19.25 45.06 24.55
C PRO A 349 19.26 44.84 26.08
N PRO A 350 18.25 44.17 26.66
CA PRO A 350 18.35 43.63 28.01
C PRO A 350 18.90 42.20 28.01
N THR A 351 20.09 42.08 28.60
CA THR A 351 20.46 41.13 29.67
C THR A 351 19.90 39.70 29.65
N LEU A 352 20.81 38.76 29.42
CA LEU A 352 20.71 37.33 29.68
C LEU A 352 20.29 37.04 31.14
N VAL A 353 19.15 36.38 31.32
CA VAL A 353 18.76 35.75 32.58
C VAL A 353 19.22 34.29 32.55
N THR A 354 20.30 34.03 33.27
CA THR A 354 20.83 32.69 33.58
C THR A 354 19.87 31.98 34.54
N THR A 355 19.23 30.90 34.10
CA THR A 355 18.47 30.00 34.97
C THR A 355 19.36 28.86 35.44
N PRO A 356 19.37 28.51 36.74
CA PRO A 356 20.14 27.38 37.24
C PRO A 356 19.42 26.06 36.95
N SER A 357 20.17 25.10 36.41
CA SER A 357 19.77 23.70 36.31
C SER A 357 19.75 23.05 37.70
N PRO A 358 18.68 22.34 38.11
CA PRO A 358 18.74 21.48 39.28
C PRO A 358 19.29 20.10 38.89
N SER A 359 20.29 19.72 39.68
CA SER A 359 21.06 18.51 39.68
C SER A 359 20.24 17.25 39.93
N LEU A 360 20.73 16.16 39.32
CA LEU A 360 20.64 14.77 39.73
C LEU A 360 20.25 14.51 41.19
N SER A 361 19.29 13.61 41.40
CA SER A 361 19.24 12.75 42.58
C SER A 361 18.52 11.43 42.28
N SER A 362 19.32 10.36 42.34
CA SER A 362 19.08 9.17 43.16
C SER A 362 17.97 8.18 42.74
N ALA A 363 18.45 7.02 42.28
CA ALA A 363 17.82 5.71 42.48
C ALA A 363 17.60 5.43 43.99
N PRO A 364 16.71 4.49 44.38
CA PRO A 364 17.09 3.07 44.36
C PRO A 364 15.93 2.07 44.18
N ALA A 365 16.31 0.79 44.22
CA ALA A 365 15.54 -0.39 44.63
C ALA A 365 15.29 -1.44 43.54
N SER A 366 16.21 -2.38 43.54
CA SER A 366 16.13 -3.77 43.08
C SER A 366 14.78 -4.40 43.40
N ASN A 367 14.11 -4.95 42.38
CA ASN A 367 13.05 -5.93 42.57
C ASN A 367 13.47 -7.28 41.98
N THR A 368 13.63 -8.21 42.91
CA THR A 368 13.83 -9.65 42.75
C THR A 368 12.69 -10.23 41.91
N ILE A 369 12.98 -10.77 40.73
CA ILE A 369 12.02 -11.55 39.94
C ILE A 369 12.34 -13.03 40.10
N ALA A 370 11.33 -13.73 40.58
CA ALA A 370 11.29 -15.16 40.83
C ALA A 370 11.51 -15.99 39.56
N THR A 371 12.27 -17.07 39.73
CA THR A 371 12.47 -18.18 38.80
C THR A 371 11.17 -18.98 38.60
N PRO A 372 10.77 -19.32 37.36
CA PRO A 372 9.68 -20.26 37.13
C PRO A 372 10.15 -21.73 37.28
N PRO A 373 9.26 -22.65 37.71
CA PRO A 373 9.58 -24.06 37.86
C PRO A 373 9.66 -24.79 36.50
N SER A 374 10.51 -25.81 36.46
CA SER A 374 10.73 -26.69 35.30
C SER A 374 9.50 -27.57 35.00
N PRO A 375 9.21 -27.89 33.73
CA PRO A 375 8.14 -28.81 33.38
C PRO A 375 8.57 -30.26 33.65
N GLY A 376 7.77 -30.94 34.48
CA GLY A 376 7.89 -32.35 34.77
C GLY A 376 7.55 -33.24 33.56
N SER A 377 8.33 -34.30 33.44
CA SER A 377 8.17 -35.43 32.54
C SER A 377 6.89 -36.19 32.89
N PHE A 378 6.03 -36.43 31.89
CA PHE A 378 5.05 -37.52 31.95
C PHE A 378 5.48 -38.64 30.99
N GLN A 379 5.29 -39.86 31.49
CA GLN A 379 5.66 -41.16 30.91
C GLN A 379 4.97 -41.45 29.58
#